data_AF-A0A8R7P416-F1
#
_entry.id   AF-A0A8R7P416-F1
#
_cell.length_a   1.000
_cell.length_b   1.000
_cell.length_c   1.000
_cell.angle_alpha   90.00
_cell.angle_beta   90.00
_cell.angle_gamma   90.00
#
_symmetry.space_group_name_H-M   'P 1'
#
loop_
_entity.id
_entity.type
_entity.pdbx_description
1 polymer ?
#
loop_
_entity_poly.entity_id
_entity_poly.type
_entity_poly.pdbx_seq_one_letter_code
_entity_poly.pdbx_strand_id
1 'polypeptide(L)'
;MSMGRYAASTDPEAGRDGDGSVLLRSPSGATARVSLHGGQVVSWKNDRGDELLFTSSKAIMKPPKAMRGGIPICFPQFGNCGTLERHGFARNRMWGLDEEHPALSRSDSGSRSFVDLILKPSEEDTKSWPHSFEFRLRISLTKDGDLSLVSRIRNVNGKPFSFSFAYHTYLSVSDIRSGDMYPT
;
A
#
# COMPACT_ATOMS: atom_id res chain seq x y z
N MET A 1 -31.89 -6.48 -24.74
CA MET A 1 -31.17 -5.24 -24.36
C MET A 1 -31.15 -5.19 -22.84
N SER A 2 -30.02 -5.56 -22.22
CA SER A 2 -29.86 -5.54 -20.77
C SER A 2 -28.95 -4.37 -20.42
N MET A 3 -29.51 -3.35 -19.78
CA MET A 3 -28.79 -2.18 -19.29
C MET A 3 -28.11 -2.59 -17.97
N GLY A 4 -26.80 -2.86 -18.03
CA GLY A 4 -25.98 -3.13 -16.85
C GLY A 4 -25.93 -1.90 -15.96
N ARG A 5 -26.37 -2.05 -14.71
CA ARG A 5 -26.32 -1.01 -13.67
C ARG A 5 -24.86 -0.82 -13.27
N TYR A 6 -24.28 0.33 -13.62
CA TYR A 6 -23.06 0.83 -13.01
C TYR A 6 -23.37 1.23 -11.56
N ALA A 7 -22.92 0.44 -10.59
CA ALA A 7 -22.96 0.85 -9.19
C ALA A 7 -21.77 1.77 -8.92
N ALA A 8 -22.09 2.98 -8.48
CA ALA A 8 -21.18 4.08 -8.23
C ALA A 8 -20.20 3.77 -7.08
N SER A 9 -18.97 4.23 -7.24
CA SER A 9 -18.01 4.48 -6.17
C SER A 9 -18.65 5.39 -5.12
N THR A 10 -19.09 4.83 -4.00
CA THR A 10 -19.62 5.58 -2.87
C THR A 10 -18.56 5.71 -1.77
N ASP A 11 -17.59 6.60 -1.98
CA ASP A 11 -16.89 7.29 -0.90
C ASP A 11 -16.36 8.64 -1.42
N PRO A 12 -16.59 9.77 -0.73
CA PRO A 12 -16.30 11.08 -1.29
C PRO A 12 -14.82 11.50 -1.30
N GLU A 13 -13.85 10.68 -0.88
CA GLU A 13 -12.44 11.14 -0.71
C GLU A 13 -11.33 10.16 -1.17
N ALA A 14 -11.65 9.11 -1.93
CA ALA A 14 -10.65 8.24 -2.56
C ALA A 14 -10.87 8.21 -4.09
N GLY A 15 -10.12 9.04 -4.82
CA GLY A 15 -10.17 9.06 -6.28
C GLY A 15 -9.22 8.02 -6.87
N ARG A 16 -9.70 7.21 -7.82
CA ARG A 16 -8.82 6.35 -8.63
C ARG A 16 -8.23 7.20 -9.76
N ASP A 17 -6.91 7.35 -9.77
CA ASP A 17 -6.20 8.00 -10.87
C ASP A 17 -6.09 7.02 -12.06
N GLY A 18 -6.05 7.55 -13.29
CA GLY A 18 -5.97 6.73 -14.52
C GLY A 18 -4.67 5.92 -14.67
N ASP A 19 -3.74 6.04 -13.73
CA ASP A 19 -2.44 5.37 -13.68
C ASP A 19 -2.44 4.09 -12.81
N GLY A 20 -3.59 3.69 -12.26
CA GLY A 20 -3.67 2.54 -11.37
C GLY A 20 -3.24 2.84 -9.93
N SER A 21 -3.42 4.08 -9.48
CA SER A 21 -3.26 4.50 -8.09
C SER A 21 -4.57 5.01 -7.47
N VAL A 22 -4.60 5.08 -6.14
CA VAL A 22 -5.69 5.62 -5.34
C VAL A 22 -5.13 6.80 -4.53
N LEU A 23 -5.81 7.95 -4.61
CA LEU A 23 -5.46 9.15 -3.85
C LEU A 23 -6.39 9.30 -2.65
N LEU A 24 -5.83 9.20 -1.46
CA LEU A 24 -6.48 9.51 -0.19
C LEU A 24 -6.29 11.00 0.13
N ARG A 25 -7.34 11.64 0.65
CA ARG A 25 -7.32 13.03 1.09
C ARG A 25 -7.89 13.12 2.50
N SER A 26 -7.36 14.05 3.29
CA SER A 26 -7.92 14.42 4.58
C SER A 26 -8.58 15.80 4.48
N PRO A 27 -9.55 16.12 5.36
CA PRO A 27 -10.13 17.46 5.41
C PRO A 27 -9.14 18.58 5.70
N SER A 28 -8.02 18.30 6.39
CA SER A 28 -6.97 19.28 6.66
C SER A 28 -6.12 19.61 5.43
N GLY A 29 -6.24 18.83 4.35
CA GLY A 29 -5.47 19.03 3.11
C GLY A 29 -4.31 18.07 2.92
N ALA A 30 -3.96 17.26 3.93
CA ALA A 30 -2.97 16.19 3.78
C ALA A 30 -3.44 15.16 2.75
N THR A 31 -2.49 14.53 2.05
CA THR A 31 -2.78 13.54 0.99
C THR A 31 -1.87 12.33 1.04
N ALA A 32 -2.33 11.18 0.58
CA ALA A 32 -1.50 10.00 0.37
C ALA A 32 -1.87 9.30 -0.94
N ARG A 33 -0.88 8.97 -1.77
CA ARG A 33 -1.07 8.22 -3.02
C ARG A 33 -0.60 6.78 -2.85
N VAL A 34 -1.48 5.85 -3.18
CA VAL A 34 -1.27 4.41 -3.09
C VAL A 34 -1.27 3.80 -4.49
N SER A 35 -0.17 3.20 -4.92
CA SER A 35 -0.13 2.41 -6.15
C SER A 35 -0.69 1.01 -5.91
N LEU A 36 -1.60 0.56 -6.78
CA LEU A 36 -2.06 -0.84 -6.76
C LEU A 36 -0.92 -1.80 -7.10
N HIS A 37 0.09 -1.35 -7.87
CA HIS A 37 1.31 -2.11 -8.06
C HIS A 37 2.15 -2.08 -6.77
N GLY A 38 2.33 -3.25 -6.17
CA GLY A 38 3.06 -3.45 -4.93
C GLY A 38 2.27 -3.09 -3.66
N GLY A 39 1.03 -2.61 -3.78
CA GLY A 39 0.26 -2.10 -2.64
C GLY A 39 1.00 -0.96 -1.92
N GLN A 40 1.74 -0.16 -2.70
CA GLN A 40 2.80 0.71 -2.20
C GLN A 40 2.31 2.14 -2.06
N VAL A 41 2.52 2.74 -0.88
CA VAL A 41 2.37 4.19 -0.73
C VAL A 41 3.55 4.86 -1.40
N VAL A 42 3.30 5.73 -2.39
CA VAL A 42 4.33 6.37 -3.21
C VAL A 42 4.52 7.86 -2.92
N SER A 43 3.56 8.47 -2.21
CA SER A 43 3.60 9.86 -1.75
C SER A 43 2.71 10.01 -0.53
N TRP A 44 3.15 10.80 0.44
CA TRP A 44 2.40 11.21 1.63
C TRP A 44 2.77 12.65 1.93
N LYS A 45 1.81 13.57 1.85
CA LYS A 45 2.01 14.99 2.08
C LYS A 45 1.24 15.47 3.29
N ASN A 46 1.85 16.35 4.09
CA ASN A 46 1.14 17.07 5.15
C ASN A 46 0.14 18.09 4.57
N ASP A 47 -0.58 18.77 5.46
CA ASP A 47 -1.54 19.84 5.15
C ASP A 47 -0.92 21.05 4.44
N ARG A 48 0.38 21.30 4.64
CA ARG A 48 1.15 22.34 3.93
C ARG A 48 1.61 21.92 2.52
N GLY A 49 1.44 20.65 2.17
CA GLY A 49 1.87 20.08 0.89
C GLY A 49 3.33 19.62 0.85
N ASP A 50 4.04 19.65 1.99
CA ASP A 50 5.37 19.08 2.12
C ASP A 50 5.27 17.56 1.95
N GLU A 51 6.04 17.00 1.02
CA GLU A 51 6.18 15.54 0.89
C GLU A 51 6.79 14.97 2.18
N LEU A 52 6.47 13.76 2.61
CA LEU A 52 7.04 13.15 3.82
C LEU A 52 7.81 11.86 3.48
N LEU A 53 7.61 11.34 2.27
CA LEU A 53 8.31 10.16 1.77
C LEU A 53 9.34 10.52 0.71
N PHE A 54 10.53 9.96 0.82
CA PHE A 54 11.51 10.07 -0.23
C PHE A 54 11.14 9.13 -1.38
N THR A 55 11.05 9.70 -2.57
CA THR A 55 10.85 8.96 -3.80
C THR A 55 11.88 9.38 -4.83
N SER A 56 12.62 8.39 -5.36
CA SER A 56 13.70 8.68 -6.31
C SER A 56 13.13 9.29 -7.59
N SER A 57 13.66 10.43 -8.05
CA SER A 57 13.29 11.04 -9.34
C SER A 57 13.59 10.13 -10.55
N LYS A 58 14.49 9.15 -10.38
CA LYS A 58 14.79 8.10 -11.36
C LYS A 58 13.93 6.84 -11.21
N ALA A 59 12.95 6.82 -10.31
CA ALA A 59 12.11 5.66 -10.08
C ALA A 59 11.22 5.44 -11.31
N ILE A 60 11.41 4.29 -11.97
CA ILE A 60 10.57 3.89 -13.09
C ILE A 60 9.24 3.42 -12.52
N MET A 61 8.18 4.20 -12.74
CA MET A 61 6.78 3.83 -12.45
C MET A 61 6.23 2.93 -13.55
N LYS A 62 6.89 1.82 -13.84
CA LYS A 62 6.41 0.84 -14.81
C LYS A 62 6.60 -0.58 -14.27
N PRO A 63 5.52 -1.39 -14.22
CA PRO A 63 5.64 -2.82 -14.02
C PRO A 63 6.68 -3.42 -14.98
N PRO A 64 7.40 -4.49 -14.59
CA PRO A 64 7.15 -5.34 -13.42
C PRO A 64 8.00 -4.99 -12.18
N LYS A 65 8.82 -3.94 -12.22
CA LYS A 65 9.78 -3.65 -11.13
C LYS A 65 9.16 -2.71 -10.09
N ALA A 66 9.33 -3.05 -8.82
CA ALA A 66 8.94 -2.19 -7.71
C ALA A 66 9.54 -0.78 -7.80
N MET A 67 8.76 0.23 -7.39
CA MET A 67 9.20 1.61 -7.35
C MET A 67 10.22 1.81 -6.22
N ARG A 68 11.30 2.55 -6.51
CA ARG A 68 12.29 2.94 -5.50
C ARG A 68 11.84 4.21 -4.76
N GLY A 69 11.45 4.05 -3.50
CA GLY A 69 10.94 5.14 -2.66
C GLY A 69 9.60 4.80 -2.03
N GLY A 70 9.03 5.74 -1.27
CA GLY A 70 7.75 5.50 -0.59
C GLY A 70 7.83 4.38 0.44
N ILE A 71 6.84 3.48 0.45
CA ILE A 71 6.72 2.37 1.41
C ILE A 71 6.59 1.02 0.68
N PRO A 72 7.67 0.46 0.12
CA PRO A 72 7.65 -0.88 -0.46
C PRO A 72 7.37 -1.96 0.60
N ILE A 73 6.62 -2.98 0.22
CA ILE A 73 6.31 -4.12 1.08
C ILE A 73 7.26 -5.28 0.80
N CYS A 74 7.97 -5.73 1.83
CA CYS A 74 8.78 -6.95 1.77
C CYS A 74 7.92 -8.11 2.27
N PHE A 75 7.56 -9.05 1.37
CA PHE A 75 6.84 -10.27 1.72
C PHE A 75 6.97 -11.29 0.59
N PRO A 76 7.14 -12.59 0.90
CA PRO A 76 7.22 -13.21 2.23
C PRO A 76 8.65 -13.29 2.79
N GLN A 77 9.58 -12.52 2.21
CA GLN A 77 10.99 -12.50 2.57
C GLN A 77 11.49 -11.08 2.79
N PHE A 78 12.33 -10.86 3.80
CA PHE A 78 13.16 -9.66 3.92
C PHE A 78 14.59 -9.95 3.45
N GLY A 79 15.17 -9.01 2.70
CA GLY A 79 16.52 -9.16 2.15
C GLY A 79 16.69 -10.44 1.33
N ASN A 80 17.84 -11.08 1.50
CA ASN A 80 18.21 -12.35 0.87
C ASN A 80 18.13 -13.53 1.86
N CYS A 81 17.27 -13.45 2.88
CA CYS A 81 17.23 -14.43 3.97
C CYS A 81 16.60 -15.79 3.59
N GLY A 82 16.33 -16.04 2.31
CA GLY A 82 15.76 -17.29 1.80
C GLY A 82 15.96 -17.42 0.29
N THR A 83 15.25 -18.35 -0.32
CA THR A 83 15.43 -18.73 -1.74
C THR A 83 14.65 -17.86 -2.73
N LEU A 84 13.81 -16.97 -2.24
CA LEU A 84 13.00 -16.08 -3.08
C LEU A 84 13.83 -14.88 -3.57
N GLU A 85 13.28 -14.17 -4.55
CA GLU A 85 13.83 -12.88 -4.96
C GLU A 85 14.01 -11.94 -3.76
N ARG A 86 14.99 -11.04 -3.84
CA ARG A 86 15.32 -10.13 -2.74
C ARG A 86 14.08 -9.34 -2.31
N HIS A 87 13.78 -9.35 -1.01
CA HIS A 87 12.58 -8.76 -0.39
C HIS A 87 11.23 -9.42 -0.78
N GLY A 88 11.27 -10.62 -1.36
CA GLY A 88 10.09 -11.32 -1.83
C GLY A 88 9.39 -10.60 -2.98
N PHE A 89 8.19 -11.06 -3.28
CA PHE A 89 7.48 -10.70 -4.52
C PHE A 89 6.35 -9.70 -4.33
N ALA A 90 5.84 -9.46 -3.12
CA ALA A 90 4.62 -8.67 -2.91
C ALA A 90 4.67 -7.26 -3.54
N ARG A 91 5.82 -6.60 -3.47
CA ARG A 91 6.09 -5.28 -4.10
C ARG A 91 6.13 -5.27 -5.63
N ASN A 92 6.19 -6.44 -6.27
CA ASN A 92 6.24 -6.63 -7.72
C ASN A 92 4.91 -7.19 -8.27
N ARG A 93 3.85 -7.26 -7.45
CA ARG A 93 2.53 -7.80 -7.84
C ARG A 93 1.51 -6.70 -7.92
N MET A 94 0.49 -6.89 -8.76
CA MET A 94 -0.70 -6.03 -8.74
C MET A 94 -1.61 -6.48 -7.59
N TRP A 95 -1.98 -5.55 -6.72
CA TRP A 95 -2.93 -5.78 -5.64
C TRP A 95 -4.34 -5.45 -6.12
N GLY A 96 -5.31 -6.24 -5.69
CA GLY A 96 -6.73 -5.97 -5.91
C GLY A 96 -7.27 -5.02 -4.85
N LEU A 97 -8.35 -4.30 -5.17
CA LEU A 97 -9.18 -3.65 -4.15
C LEU A 97 -9.95 -4.74 -3.39
N ASP A 98 -9.99 -4.65 -2.06
CA ASP A 98 -10.71 -5.60 -1.21
C ASP A 98 -12.10 -5.05 -0.85
N GLU A 99 -13.08 -5.32 -1.71
CA GLU A 99 -14.48 -4.91 -1.53
C GLU A 99 -15.21 -5.72 -0.43
N GLU A 100 -14.64 -6.85 0.01
CA GLU A 100 -15.25 -7.77 0.96
C GLU A 100 -14.86 -7.49 2.42
N HIS A 101 -13.99 -6.49 2.66
CA HIS A 101 -13.56 -6.18 4.01
C HIS A 101 -14.72 -5.55 4.79
N PRO A 102 -15.09 -6.08 5.99
CA PRO A 102 -16.20 -5.53 6.75
C PRO A 102 -15.94 -4.06 7.01
N ALA A 103 -16.91 -3.22 6.65
CA ALA A 103 -16.91 -1.81 6.96
C ALA A 103 -16.58 -1.67 8.45
N LEU A 104 -15.55 -0.91 8.79
CA LEU A 104 -15.38 -0.50 10.18
C LEU A 104 -16.68 0.18 10.58
N SER A 105 -17.19 -0.15 11.77
CA SER A 105 -18.38 0.49 12.31
C SER A 105 -18.26 1.99 12.08
N ARG A 106 -19.27 2.61 11.45
CA ARG A 106 -19.39 4.04 11.15
C ARG A 106 -19.37 4.96 12.39
N SER A 107 -18.93 4.43 13.53
CA SER A 107 -18.81 5.11 14.82
C SER A 107 -17.56 5.98 14.91
N ASP A 108 -16.60 5.87 13.99
CA ASP A 108 -15.51 6.85 13.88
C ASP A 108 -15.99 8.00 12.98
N SER A 109 -16.76 8.89 13.58
CA SER A 109 -17.41 10.05 12.96
C SER A 109 -16.45 11.16 12.51
N GLY A 110 -15.17 10.84 12.29
CA GLY A 110 -14.18 11.75 11.72
C GLY A 110 -13.69 11.22 10.38
N SER A 111 -13.84 12.02 9.32
CA SER A 111 -13.37 11.76 7.94
C SER A 111 -11.98 11.11 7.89
N ARG A 112 -11.94 9.79 7.85
CA ARG A 112 -10.74 8.99 7.62
C ARG A 112 -10.87 8.42 6.21
N SER A 113 -10.07 8.92 5.28
CA SER A 113 -9.99 8.37 3.93
C SER A 113 -9.11 7.11 3.98
N PHE A 114 -9.57 6.01 3.38
CA PHE A 114 -8.84 4.75 3.38
C PHE A 114 -9.03 3.96 2.08
N VAL A 115 -8.12 3.01 1.87
CA VAL A 115 -8.24 1.99 0.83
C VAL A 115 -7.85 0.63 1.40
N ASP A 116 -8.63 -0.38 1.06
CA ASP A 116 -8.37 -1.78 1.39
C ASP A 116 -7.88 -2.52 0.16
N LEU A 117 -6.74 -3.18 0.29
CA LEU A 117 -6.09 -3.94 -0.75
C LEU A 117 -5.94 -5.40 -0.34
N ILE A 118 -5.93 -6.29 -1.33
CA ILE A 118 -5.71 -7.72 -1.15
C ILE A 118 -4.73 -8.26 -2.19
N LEU A 119 -3.78 -9.06 -1.72
CA LEU A 119 -2.89 -9.88 -2.52
C LEU A 119 -3.18 -11.35 -2.26
N LYS A 120 -3.46 -12.09 -3.34
CA LYS A 120 -3.59 -13.54 -3.37
C LYS A 120 -2.43 -14.11 -4.21
N PRO A 121 -1.93 -15.32 -3.92
CA PRO A 121 -0.85 -15.92 -4.69
C PRO A 121 -1.27 -16.09 -6.15
N SER A 122 -0.41 -15.69 -7.07
CA SER A 122 -0.54 -16.07 -8.48
C SER A 122 -0.01 -17.50 -8.72
N GLU A 123 -0.23 -18.03 -9.92
CA GLU A 123 0.37 -19.31 -10.32
C GLU A 123 1.91 -19.26 -10.29
N GLU A 124 2.50 -18.10 -10.62
CA GLU A 124 3.96 -17.90 -10.59
C GLU A 124 4.48 -17.89 -9.15
N ASP A 125 3.78 -17.22 -8.23
CA ASP A 125 4.11 -17.21 -6.81
C ASP A 125 4.06 -18.62 -6.23
N THR A 126 3.03 -19.39 -6.58
CA THR A 126 2.85 -20.76 -6.09
C THR A 126 3.95 -21.71 -6.57
N LYS A 127 4.59 -21.45 -7.72
CA LYS A 127 5.75 -22.22 -8.20
C LYS A 127 7.01 -22.00 -7.35
N SER A 128 7.22 -20.76 -6.88
CA SER A 128 8.42 -20.38 -6.12
C SER A 128 8.23 -20.50 -4.60
N TRP A 129 7.01 -20.29 -4.12
CA TRP A 129 6.61 -20.34 -2.73
C TRP A 129 5.22 -21.01 -2.62
N PRO A 130 5.15 -22.35 -2.48
CA PRO A 130 3.93 -23.15 -2.67
C PRO A 130 3.01 -23.10 -1.43
N HIS A 131 2.64 -21.90 -1.00
CA HIS A 131 1.76 -21.67 0.14
C HIS A 131 0.54 -20.84 -0.25
N SER A 132 -0.63 -21.25 0.25
CA SER A 132 -1.88 -20.51 0.03
C SER A 132 -2.06 -19.48 1.14
N PHE A 133 -2.05 -18.20 0.76
CA PHE A 133 -2.22 -17.09 1.68
C PHE A 133 -3.22 -16.07 1.14
N GLU A 134 -3.73 -15.24 2.03
CA GLU A 134 -4.32 -13.95 1.70
C GLU A 134 -3.58 -12.87 2.48
N PHE A 135 -3.08 -11.87 1.78
CA PHE A 135 -2.47 -10.71 2.41
C PHE A 135 -3.37 -9.50 2.17
N ARG A 136 -4.07 -9.07 3.22
CA ARG A 136 -4.86 -7.84 3.26
C ARG A 136 -4.06 -6.68 3.83
N LEU A 137 -4.24 -5.50 3.25
CA LEU A 137 -3.60 -4.26 3.65
C LEU A 137 -4.62 -3.13 3.64
N ARG A 138 -4.82 -2.50 4.80
CA ARG A 138 -5.54 -1.23 4.89
C ARG A 138 -4.55 -0.08 4.96
N ILE A 139 -4.68 0.88 4.06
CA ILE A 139 -3.99 2.17 4.17
C ILE A 139 -5.03 3.22 4.52
N SER A 140 -4.75 4.06 5.51
CA SER A 140 -5.64 5.16 5.88
C SER A 140 -4.88 6.44 6.15
N LEU A 141 -5.53 7.55 5.87
CA LEU A 141 -5.12 8.89 6.23
C LEU A 141 -6.14 9.47 7.20
N THR A 142 -5.70 9.84 8.41
CA THR A 142 -6.59 10.46 9.41
C THR A 142 -6.90 11.91 9.03
N LYS A 143 -7.86 12.52 9.72
CA LYS A 143 -8.21 13.93 9.54
C LYS A 143 -7.02 14.88 9.77
N ASP A 144 -6.11 14.50 10.67
CA ASP A 144 -4.94 15.30 11.07
C ASP A 144 -3.71 15.00 10.19
N GLY A 145 -3.85 14.12 9.19
CA GLY A 145 -2.82 13.80 8.22
C GLY A 145 -1.91 12.62 8.59
N ASP A 146 -2.22 11.89 9.67
CA ASP A 146 -1.46 10.69 10.04
C ASP A 146 -1.72 9.53 9.07
N LEU A 147 -0.65 8.92 8.58
CA LEU A 147 -0.71 7.76 7.70
C LEU A 147 -0.60 6.46 8.51
N SER A 148 -1.60 5.59 8.39
CA SER A 148 -1.64 4.27 9.05
C SER A 148 -1.70 3.15 8.01
N LEU A 149 -0.84 2.14 8.16
CA LEU A 149 -0.86 0.91 7.36
C LEU A 149 -1.10 -0.29 8.29
N VAL A 150 -2.10 -1.10 8.00
CA VAL A 150 -2.45 -2.30 8.79
C VAL A 150 -2.46 -3.52 7.88
N SER A 151 -1.52 -4.43 8.12
CA SER A 151 -1.37 -5.69 7.38
C SER A 151 -1.97 -6.88 8.13
N ARG A 152 -2.67 -7.76 7.41
CA ARG A 152 -3.17 -9.04 7.90
C ARG A 152 -2.84 -10.14 6.89
N ILE A 153 -2.05 -11.12 7.31
CA ILE A 153 -1.73 -12.31 6.52
C ILE A 153 -2.50 -13.51 7.08
N ARG A 154 -3.27 -14.19 6.24
CA ARG A 154 -4.07 -15.37 6.59
C ARG A 154 -3.55 -16.59 5.85
N ASN A 155 -3.36 -17.69 6.58
CA ASN A 155 -3.17 -19.01 5.99
C ASN A 155 -4.53 -19.58 5.56
N VAL A 156 -4.68 -19.92 4.29
CA VAL A 156 -5.99 -20.31 3.71
C VAL A 156 -6.19 -21.83 3.67
N ASN A 157 -5.12 -22.62 3.61
CA ASN A 157 -5.20 -24.06 3.40
C ASN A 157 -4.80 -24.91 4.63
N GLY A 158 -4.50 -24.25 5.76
CA GLY A 158 -4.16 -24.91 7.03
C GLY A 158 -2.77 -25.54 7.08
N LYS A 159 -1.99 -25.54 5.99
CA LYS A 159 -0.60 -26.03 6.00
C LYS A 159 0.30 -24.94 6.58
N PRO A 160 1.02 -25.19 7.68
CA PRO A 160 1.91 -24.19 8.26
C PRO A 160 2.94 -23.67 7.26
N PHE A 161 3.24 -22.37 7.32
CA PHE A 161 4.32 -21.75 6.56
C PHE A 161 4.97 -20.64 7.38
N SER A 162 6.25 -20.42 7.11
CA SER A 162 7.03 -19.34 7.71
C SER A 162 7.23 -18.22 6.70
N PHE A 163 7.18 -16.99 7.16
CA PHE A 163 7.44 -15.81 6.35
C PHE A 163 8.12 -14.73 7.19
N SER A 164 8.72 -13.76 6.51
CA SER A 164 9.11 -12.49 7.09
C SER A 164 8.40 -11.36 6.37
N PHE A 165 8.23 -10.25 7.07
CA PHE A 165 7.48 -9.10 6.59
C PHE A 165 8.16 -7.81 7.05
N ALA A 166 8.19 -6.80 6.18
CA ALA A 166 8.63 -5.46 6.54
C ALA A 166 8.00 -4.39 5.65
N TYR A 167 7.77 -3.21 6.21
CA TYR A 167 7.60 -1.97 5.46
C TYR A 167 8.97 -1.31 5.27
N HIS A 168 9.43 -1.17 4.04
CA HIS A 168 10.75 -0.63 3.72
C HIS A 168 10.69 0.89 3.51
N THR A 169 10.20 1.62 4.50
CA THR A 169 9.86 3.05 4.41
C THR A 169 11.07 3.93 4.08
N TYR A 170 10.92 4.76 3.05
CA TYR A 170 11.86 5.81 2.69
C TYR A 170 11.30 7.14 3.18
N LEU A 171 11.80 7.61 4.32
CA LEU A 171 11.41 8.91 4.88
C LEU A 171 12.21 10.01 4.20
N SER A 172 11.54 11.11 3.90
CA SER A 172 12.22 12.30 3.38
C SER A 172 12.83 13.08 4.54
N VAL A 173 14.11 13.41 4.40
CA VAL A 173 14.90 14.15 5.39
C VAL A 173 15.68 15.23 4.68
N SER A 174 15.89 16.37 5.34
CA SER A 174 16.58 17.51 4.75
C SER A 174 18.10 17.32 4.72
N ASP A 175 18.64 16.68 5.77
CA ASP A 175 20.05 16.32 5.86
C ASP A 175 20.19 14.97 6.57
N ILE A 176 20.82 14.01 5.90
CA ILE A 176 21.09 12.68 6.46
C ILE A 176 22.10 12.72 7.63
N ARG A 177 22.82 13.82 7.80
CA ARG A 177 23.82 13.99 8.87
C ARG A 177 23.20 14.47 10.18
N SER A 178 22.08 15.18 10.13
CA SER A 178 21.39 15.67 11.33
C SER A 178 20.22 14.77 11.75
N GLY A 179 19.68 13.96 10.83
CA GLY A 179 18.55 13.07 11.12
C GLY A 179 17.21 13.80 11.26
N ASP A 180 17.19 15.11 11.03
CA ASP A 180 15.98 15.92 11.15
C ASP A 180 15.01 15.60 10.00
N MET A 181 13.80 15.21 10.36
CA MET A 181 12.67 15.18 9.44
C MET A 181 12.13 16.60 9.28
N TYR A 182 12.47 17.21 8.16
CA TYR A 182 12.10 18.57 7.75
C TYR A 182 12.63 19.71 8.64
N PRO A 183 13.03 20.86 8.06
CA PRO A 183 13.34 22.05 8.83
C PRO A 183 12.01 22.70 9.24
N THR A 184 11.91 23.13 10.51
CA THR A 184 10.85 24.02 10.99
C THR A 184 10.79 25.33 10.23
#